data_AF-A0AB37LQ78-F1
#
_entry.id   AF-A0AB37LQ78-F1
#
_cell.length_a   1.000
_cell.length_b   1.000
_cell.length_c   1.000
_cell.angle_alpha   90.00
_cell.angle_beta   90.00
_cell.angle_gamma   90.00
#
_symmetry.space_group_name_H-M   'P 1'
#
loop_
_entity.id
_entity.type
_entity.pdbx_description
1 polymer ?
#
loop_
_entity_poly.entity_id
_entity_poly.type
_entity_poly.pdbx_seq_one_letter_code
_entity_poly.pdbx_strand_id
1 'polypeptide(L)'
;MELLYIHKALSLIDAELELLNLKITHSEQFNSPVSTEFKSDLYVLPKSKELGSIGIAEIVLALFLLGKIVGENGTPVPKIQLARGFEQLFNLKFGSIYDKIGKVFTRKPYNLTKTLDALRNTIAREDRKRKNK
;
A
#
# COMPACT_ATOMS: atom_id res chain seq x y z
N MET A 1 -16.17 -30.50 -35.13
CA MET A 1 -15.50 -29.45 -34.33
C MET A 1 -16.51 -28.54 -33.64
N GLU A 2 -17.43 -27.87 -34.36
CA GLU A 2 -18.44 -26.95 -33.76
C GLU A 2 -19.29 -27.55 -32.63
N LEU A 3 -19.81 -28.77 -32.80
CA LEU A 3 -20.64 -29.41 -31.77
C LEU A 3 -19.91 -29.60 -30.43
N LEU A 4 -18.59 -29.81 -30.46
CA LEU A 4 -17.75 -29.97 -29.27
C LEU A 4 -17.59 -28.63 -28.51
N TYR A 5 -17.50 -27.52 -29.23
CA TYR A 5 -17.42 -26.19 -28.62
C TYR A 5 -18.76 -25.79 -27.97
N ILE A 6 -19.87 -26.14 -28.61
CA ILE A 6 -21.21 -25.92 -28.05
C ILE A 6 -21.38 -26.70 -26.75
N HIS A 7 -21.00 -27.98 -26.71
CA HIS A 7 -21.09 -28.78 -25.48
C HIS A 7 -20.19 -28.25 -24.36
N LYS A 8 -18.97 -27.78 -24.68
CA LYS A 8 -18.09 -27.15 -23.71
C LYS A 8 -18.65 -25.83 -23.17
N ALA A 9 -19.24 -25.01 -24.03
CA ALA A 9 -19.85 -23.75 -23.61
C ALA A 9 -21.05 -23.99 -22.68
N LEU A 10 -21.90 -24.98 -23.00
CA LEU A 10 -23.01 -25.38 -22.12
C LEU A 10 -22.51 -25.89 -20.76
N SER A 11 -21.50 -26.78 -20.77
CA SER A 11 -20.92 -27.32 -19.53
C SER A 11 -20.32 -26.22 -18.65
N LEU A 12 -19.73 -25.18 -19.26
CA LEU A 12 -19.20 -24.02 -18.53
C LEU A 12 -20.33 -23.18 -17.90
N ILE A 13 -21.41 -22.94 -18.65
CA ILE A 13 -22.58 -22.22 -18.14
C ILE A 13 -23.20 -22.96 -16.96
N ASP A 14 -23.32 -24.28 -17.06
CA ASP A 14 -23.89 -25.12 -15.99
C ASP A 14 -23.01 -25.06 -14.73
N ALA A 15 -21.68 -25.13 -14.88
CA ALA A 15 -20.74 -25.01 -13.76
C ALA A 15 -20.79 -23.61 -13.11
N GLU A 16 -20.91 -22.53 -13.89
CA GLU A 16 -21.06 -21.17 -13.37
C GLU A 16 -22.40 -20.98 -12.62
N LEU A 17 -23.48 -21.59 -13.11
CA LEU A 17 -24.77 -21.59 -12.44
C LEU A 17 -24.70 -22.33 -11.08
N GLU A 18 -24.01 -23.47 -11.04
CA GLU A 18 -23.78 -24.22 -9.82
C GLU A 18 -22.93 -23.44 -8.81
N LEU A 19 -21.86 -22.79 -9.27
CA LEU A 19 -21.04 -21.89 -8.46
C LEU A 19 -21.86 -20.73 -7.87
N LEU A 20 -22.76 -20.14 -8.65
CA LEU A 20 -23.64 -19.06 -8.17
C LEU A 20 -24.61 -19.57 -7.09
N ASN A 21 -25.21 -20.74 -7.30
CA ASN A 21 -26.10 -21.36 -6.31
C ASN A 21 -25.34 -21.67 -5.02
N LEU A 22 -24.15 -22.27 -5.12
CA LEU A 22 -23.27 -22.53 -3.97
C LEU A 22 -22.94 -21.23 -3.21
N LYS A 23 -22.69 -20.13 -3.92
CA LYS A 23 -22.44 -18.82 -3.30
C LYS A 23 -23.65 -18.25 -2.57
N ILE A 24 -24.86 -18.52 -3.06
CA ILE A 24 -26.11 -18.09 -2.41
C ILE A 24 -26.41 -18.97 -1.19
N THR A 25 -26.25 -20.29 -1.29
CA THR A 25 -26.59 -21.24 -0.22
C THR A 25 -25.53 -21.32 0.87
N HIS A 26 -24.25 -21.11 0.53
CA HIS A 26 -23.10 -21.20 1.43
C HIS A 26 -22.26 -19.93 1.44
N SER A 27 -22.93 -18.77 1.54
CA SER A 27 -22.27 -17.46 1.50
C SER A 27 -21.08 -17.35 2.46
N GLU A 28 -21.13 -18.02 3.62
CA GLU A 28 -20.09 -18.10 4.64
C GLU A 28 -18.76 -18.71 4.15
N GLN A 29 -18.81 -19.65 3.20
CA GLN A 29 -17.60 -20.28 2.63
C GLN A 29 -16.97 -19.42 1.53
N PHE A 30 -17.77 -18.55 0.90
CA PHE A 30 -17.33 -17.60 -0.13
C PHE A 30 -17.05 -16.21 0.43
N ASN A 31 -17.40 -15.96 1.68
CA ASN A 31 -16.97 -14.77 2.39
C ASN A 31 -15.45 -14.86 2.55
N SER A 32 -14.72 -13.99 1.87
CA SER A 32 -13.36 -13.64 2.28
C SER A 32 -13.39 -13.44 3.79
N PRO A 33 -12.42 -13.98 4.57
CA PRO A 33 -12.39 -13.70 5.99
C PRO A 33 -12.58 -12.21 6.14
N VAL A 34 -13.59 -11.80 6.89
CA VAL A 34 -13.75 -10.40 7.29
C VAL A 34 -12.47 -10.14 8.06
N SER A 35 -11.45 -9.64 7.36
CA SER A 35 -10.24 -9.19 7.99
C SER A 35 -10.78 -8.17 8.96
N THR A 36 -10.65 -8.45 10.26
CA THR A 36 -10.73 -7.41 11.27
C THR A 36 -9.69 -6.42 10.78
N GLU A 37 -10.14 -5.39 10.05
CA GLU A 37 -9.25 -4.44 9.39
C GLU A 37 -8.43 -3.88 10.53
N PHE A 38 -7.14 -4.26 10.57
CA PHE A 38 -6.25 -3.77 11.59
C PHE A 38 -6.30 -2.25 11.49
N LYS A 39 -6.95 -1.63 12.48
CA LYS A 39 -7.12 -0.19 12.55
C LYS A 39 -6.07 0.31 13.51
N SER A 40 -5.09 1.02 12.96
CA SER A 40 -4.04 1.61 13.78
C SER A 40 -4.62 2.71 14.67
N ASP A 41 -3.97 3.01 15.79
CA ASP A 41 -4.28 4.20 16.59
C ASP A 41 -3.41 5.40 16.19
N LEU A 42 -2.54 5.22 15.18
CA LEU A 42 -1.65 6.26 14.68
C LEU A 42 -2.27 6.99 13.48
N TYR A 43 -2.09 8.31 13.46
CA TYR A 43 -2.63 9.18 12.42
C TYR A 43 -1.57 10.19 11.98
N VAL A 44 -1.49 10.40 10.67
CA VAL A 44 -0.71 11.50 10.10
C VAL A 44 -1.55 12.77 10.14
N LEU A 45 -0.98 13.86 10.67
CA LEU A 45 -1.65 15.15 10.68
C LEU A 45 -1.92 15.63 9.23
N PRO A 46 -3.19 15.78 8.81
CA PRO A 46 -3.57 15.94 7.40
C PRO A 46 -3.07 17.24 6.77
N LYS A 47 -2.71 18.24 7.57
CA LYS A 47 -2.16 19.54 7.11
C LYS A 47 -0.65 19.69 7.36
N SER A 48 0.05 18.62 7.74
CA SER A 48 1.50 18.70 7.90
C SER A 48 2.17 18.92 6.54
N LYS A 49 2.86 20.06 6.42
CA LYS A 49 3.59 20.44 5.19
C LYS A 49 4.74 19.49 4.87
N GLU A 50 5.24 18.81 5.90
CA GLU A 50 6.43 17.96 5.85
C GLU A 50 6.09 16.46 5.78
N LEU A 51 4.95 16.01 6.33
CA LEU A 51 4.65 14.59 6.50
C LEU A 51 3.25 14.17 5.99
N GLY A 52 2.58 14.97 5.17
CA GLY A 52 1.30 14.58 4.55
C GLY A 52 1.40 13.35 3.62
N SER A 53 0.30 12.96 2.97
CA SER A 53 0.26 11.74 2.12
C SER A 53 1.39 11.64 1.06
N ILE A 54 1.83 12.77 0.49
CA ILE A 54 2.95 12.77 -0.48
C ILE A 54 4.30 12.59 0.23
N GLY A 55 4.45 13.10 1.47
CA GLY A 55 5.65 12.88 2.28
C GLY A 55 5.78 11.43 2.74
N ILE A 56 4.68 10.78 3.13
CA ILE A 56 4.71 9.34 3.41
C ILE A 56 5.03 8.55 2.13
N ALA A 57 4.48 8.95 0.97
CA ALA A 57 4.83 8.30 -0.29
C ALA A 57 6.32 8.46 -0.65
N GLU A 58 6.95 9.58 -0.28
CA GLU A 58 8.41 9.78 -0.41
C GLU A 58 9.20 8.80 0.47
N ILE A 59 8.75 8.54 1.70
CA ILE A 59 9.36 7.54 2.60
C ILE A 59 9.19 6.13 2.02
N VAL A 60 7.99 5.77 1.58
CA VAL A 60 7.72 4.47 0.92
C VAL A 60 8.61 4.29 -0.30
N LEU A 61 8.75 5.33 -1.13
CA LEU A 61 9.63 5.30 -2.31
C LEU A 61 11.09 5.08 -1.90
N ALA A 62 11.59 5.82 -0.91
CA ALA A 62 12.98 5.71 -0.46
C ALA A 62 13.29 4.31 0.09
N LEU A 63 12.40 3.76 0.91
CA LEU A 63 12.53 2.40 1.45
C LEU A 63 12.50 1.34 0.35
N PHE A 64 11.60 1.50 -0.63
CA PHE A 64 11.53 0.61 -1.79
C PHE A 64 12.82 0.66 -2.61
N LEU A 65 13.33 1.86 -2.93
CA LEU A 65 14.57 2.02 -3.70
C LEU A 65 15.81 1.52 -2.95
N LEU A 66 15.82 1.63 -1.61
CA LEU A 66 16.90 1.09 -0.78
C LEU A 66 16.95 -0.45 -0.88
N GLY A 67 15.81 -1.11 -1.10
CA GLY A 67 15.75 -2.55 -1.40
C GLY A 67 16.17 -3.46 -0.23
N LYS A 68 16.15 -2.95 1.00
CA LYS A 68 16.55 -3.69 2.22
C LYS A 68 15.36 -4.23 3.02
N ILE A 69 14.15 -4.12 2.50
CA ILE A 69 12.94 -4.67 3.12
C ILE A 69 12.55 -5.95 2.37
N VAL A 70 12.51 -7.06 3.10
CA VAL A 70 12.10 -8.37 2.61
C VAL A 70 10.84 -8.84 3.33
N GLY A 71 10.02 -9.64 2.65
CA GLY A 71 8.87 -10.31 3.25
C GLY A 71 9.31 -11.52 4.08
N GLU A 72 8.33 -12.19 4.70
CA GLU A 72 8.56 -13.41 5.52
C GLU A 72 9.33 -14.49 4.75
N ASN A 73 9.12 -14.59 3.44
CA ASN A 73 9.79 -15.55 2.57
C ASN A 73 11.22 -15.12 2.17
N GLY A 74 11.74 -14.02 2.72
CA GLY A 74 13.07 -13.47 2.38
C GLY A 74 13.12 -12.75 1.02
N THR A 75 12.01 -12.65 0.30
CA THR A 75 11.94 -11.99 -1.01
C THR A 75 11.74 -10.48 -0.89
N PRO A 76 12.30 -9.65 -1.80
CA PRO A 76 12.05 -8.21 -1.82
C PRO A 76 10.56 -7.86 -1.88
N VAL A 77 10.15 -6.89 -1.08
CA VAL A 77 8.73 -6.50 -1.00
C VAL A 77 8.36 -5.57 -2.16
N PRO A 78 7.29 -5.86 -2.92
CA PRO A 78 6.81 -4.96 -3.96
C PRO A 78 6.30 -3.65 -3.35
N LYS A 79 6.51 -2.55 -4.08
CA LYS A 79 6.14 -1.19 -3.66
C LYS A 79 4.68 -1.05 -3.20
N ILE A 80 3.74 -1.73 -3.86
CA ILE A 80 2.31 -1.70 -3.51
C ILE A 80 2.09 -2.30 -2.12
N GLN A 81 2.75 -3.41 -1.80
CA GLN A 81 2.63 -4.06 -0.50
C GLN A 81 3.23 -3.16 0.60
N LEU A 82 4.37 -2.53 0.33
CA LEU A 82 4.95 -1.56 1.24
C LEU A 82 3.99 -0.37 1.48
N ALA A 83 3.41 0.19 0.41
CA ALA A 83 2.43 1.27 0.51
C ALA A 83 1.21 0.87 1.37
N ARG A 84 0.64 -0.32 1.13
CA ARG A 84 -0.48 -0.83 1.93
C ARG A 84 -0.16 -0.92 3.42
N GLY A 85 1.05 -1.36 3.77
CA GLY A 85 1.51 -1.37 5.16
C GLY A 85 1.50 0.02 5.79
N PHE A 86 1.91 1.05 5.06
CA PHE A 86 1.85 2.44 5.53
C PHE A 86 0.42 3.01 5.58
N GLU A 87 -0.47 2.62 4.66
CA GLU A 87 -1.89 2.97 4.71
C GLU A 87 -2.54 2.43 5.99
N GLN A 88 -2.30 1.16 6.29
CA GLN A 88 -2.77 0.49 7.51
C GLN A 88 -2.17 1.14 8.77
N LEU A 89 -0.84 1.37 8.78
CA LEU A 89 -0.13 1.91 9.93
C LEU A 89 -0.60 3.32 10.31
N PHE A 90 -0.97 4.16 9.35
CA PHE A 90 -1.31 5.56 9.61
C PHE A 90 -2.78 5.93 9.34
N ASN A 91 -3.64 4.92 9.11
CA ASN A 91 -5.04 5.09 8.70
C ASN A 91 -5.21 6.12 7.57
N LEU A 92 -4.30 6.12 6.60
CA LEU A 92 -4.32 7.03 5.46
C LEU A 92 -4.67 6.27 4.19
N LYS A 93 -5.20 6.98 3.19
CA LYS A 93 -5.39 6.44 1.85
C LYS A 93 -4.55 7.23 0.86
N PHE A 94 -3.66 6.54 0.15
CA PHE A 94 -2.94 7.11 -0.99
C PHE A 94 -3.85 7.24 -2.21
N GLY A 95 -4.83 6.34 -2.37
CA GLY A 95 -5.57 6.15 -3.61
C GLY A 95 -4.69 5.39 -4.59
N SER A 96 -3.89 6.11 -5.39
CA SER A 96 -2.85 5.53 -6.24
C SER A 96 -1.47 5.90 -5.70
N ILE A 97 -0.71 4.91 -5.23
CA ILE A 97 0.69 5.14 -4.80
C ILE A 97 1.55 5.64 -5.97
N TYR A 98 1.25 5.22 -7.20
CA TYR A 98 1.97 5.66 -8.39
C TYR A 98 1.76 7.15 -8.65
N ASP A 99 0.55 7.67 -8.46
CA ASP A 99 0.27 9.10 -8.62
C ASP A 99 1.00 9.92 -7.56
N LYS A 100 1.04 9.43 -6.31
CA LYS A 100 1.75 10.10 -5.21
C LYS A 100 3.26 10.14 -5.48
N ILE A 101 3.82 9.05 -5.98
CA ILE A 101 5.23 8.97 -6.38
C ILE A 101 5.51 9.85 -7.59
N GLY A 102 4.64 9.88 -8.60
CA GLY A 102 4.72 10.82 -9.70
C GLY A 102 4.78 12.26 -9.20
N LYS A 103 3.92 12.60 -8.22
CA LYS A 103 3.94 13.90 -7.54
C LYS A 103 5.21 14.18 -6.71
N VAL A 104 6.00 13.18 -6.35
CA VAL A 104 7.33 13.39 -5.74
C VAL A 104 8.32 13.82 -6.82
N PHE A 105 8.36 13.09 -7.94
CA PHE A 105 9.31 13.36 -9.03
C PHE A 105 9.00 14.63 -9.85
N THR A 106 7.75 15.12 -9.84
CA THR A 106 7.39 16.39 -10.51
C THR A 106 7.62 17.65 -9.65
N ARG A 107 8.13 17.49 -8.41
CA ARG A 107 8.46 18.64 -7.56
C ARG A 107 9.63 19.42 -8.14
N LYS A 108 9.72 20.69 -7.76
CA LYS A 108 10.94 21.49 -7.98
C LYS A 108 12.14 20.76 -7.36
N PRO A 109 13.34 20.81 -7.97
CA PRO A 109 14.51 20.04 -7.52
C PRO A 109 14.83 20.18 -6.03
N TYR A 110 14.74 21.40 -5.48
CA TYR A 110 14.98 21.67 -4.06
C TYR A 110 13.93 21.11 -3.09
N ASN A 111 12.81 20.58 -3.59
CA ASN A 111 11.76 19.92 -2.79
C ASN A 111 11.68 18.40 -3.08
N LEU A 112 12.60 17.84 -3.88
CA LEU A 112 12.53 16.43 -4.30
C LEU A 112 12.46 15.49 -3.10
N THR A 113 13.34 15.70 -2.12
CA THR A 113 13.47 14.91 -0.88
C THR A 113 13.06 15.68 0.37
N LYS A 114 12.10 16.61 0.24
CA LYS A 114 11.76 17.55 1.30
C LYS A 114 11.38 16.89 2.62
N THR A 115 10.66 15.77 2.58
CA THR A 115 10.26 15.05 3.79
C THR A 115 11.47 14.40 4.44
N LEU A 116 12.30 13.70 3.68
CA LEU A 116 13.53 13.08 4.20
C LEU A 116 14.49 14.12 4.77
N ASP A 117 14.60 15.29 4.14
CA ASP A 117 15.40 16.41 4.64
C ASP A 117 14.88 16.93 5.98
N ALA A 118 13.56 17.07 6.14
CA ALA A 118 12.95 17.47 7.41
C ALA A 118 13.21 16.45 8.53
N LEU A 119 13.09 15.14 8.23
CA LEU A 119 13.39 14.06 9.18
C LEU A 119 14.86 14.08 9.60
N ARG A 120 15.79 14.17 8.63
CA ARG A 120 17.24 14.29 8.88
C ARG A 120 17.56 15.49 9.77
N ASN A 121 17.00 16.65 9.45
CA ASN A 121 17.24 17.89 10.20
C ASN A 121 16.71 17.81 11.64
N THR A 122 15.59 17.10 11.86
CA THR A 122 15.01 16.89 13.18
C THR A 122 15.97 16.09 14.08
N ILE A 123 16.54 15.01 13.57
CA ILE A 123 17.55 14.19 14.27
C ILE A 123 18.81 15.00 14.55
N ALA A 124 19.33 15.72 13.54
CA ALA A 124 20.53 16.54 13.69
C ALA A 124 20.35 17.69 14.69
N ARG A 125 19.13 18.21 14.85
CA ARG A 125 18.82 19.20 15.89
C ARG A 125 18.82 18.58 17.28
N GLU A 126 18.27 17.37 17.42
CA GLU A 126 18.24 16.64 18.69
C GLU A 126 19.65 16.23 19.15
N ASP A 127 20.51 15.76 18.25
CA ASP A 127 21.92 15.43 18.54
C ASP A 127 22.69 16.64 19.10
N ARG A 128 22.55 17.81 18.45
CA ARG A 128 23.17 19.06 18.92
C ARG A 128 22.71 19.47 20.31
N LYS A 129 21.41 19.31 20.62
CA LYS A 129 20.88 19.62 21.96
C LYS A 129 21.48 18.72 23.03
N ARG A 130 21.69 17.43 22.73
CA ARG A 130 22.25 16.47 23.68
C ARG A 130 23.74 16.68 23.94
N LYS A 131 24.50 17.11 22.93
CA LYS A 131 25.92 17.44 23.06
C LYS A 131 26.19 18.73 23.84
N ASN A 132 25.22 19.64 23.85
CA ASN A 132 25.30 20.93 24.56
C ASN A 132 24.75 20.84 26.00
N LYS A 133 24.41 19.65 26.48
CA LYS A 133 23.91 19.39 27.83
C LYS A 133 24.97 18.63 28.62
#